data_AF-A0A849GBR4-F1
#
_entry.id   AF-A0A849GBR4-F1
#
_cell.length_a   1.000
_cell.length_b   1.000
_cell.length_c   1.000
_cell.angle_alpha   90.00
_cell.angle_beta   90.00
_cell.angle_gamma   90.00
#
_symmetry.space_group_name_H-M   'P 1'
#
loop_
_entity.id
_entity.type
_entity.pdbx_description
1 polymer ?
#
loop_
_entity_poly.entity_id
_entity_poly.type
_entity_poly.pdbx_seq_one_letter_code
_entity_poly.pdbx_strand_id
1 'polypeptide(L)'
;REVDEFARAGITREACRVIPCSRVAHAPASLECELTEIVTLRGETNFLVLGEVVGVHLRDDCLVDGAFDVLKYQPLTRLGYRDYSRITEVFSLKRPGE
;
A
#
# COMPACT_ATOMS: atom_id res chain seq x y z
N ARG A 1 0.60 0.74 -24.17
CA ARG A 1 1.74 0.15 -23.42
C ARG A 1 2.95 1.10 -23.34
N GLU A 2 2.82 2.36 -23.77
CA GLU A 2 3.94 3.32 -23.89
C GLU A 2 3.77 4.55 -22.99
N VAL A 3 2.77 4.57 -22.10
CA VAL A 3 2.50 5.69 -21.22
C VAL A 3 2.93 5.30 -19.81
N ASP A 4 3.84 6.07 -19.24
CA ASP A 4 4.21 5.98 -17.82
C ASP A 4 3.07 6.57 -16.97
N GLU A 5 2.48 5.77 -16.09
CA GLU A 5 1.37 6.18 -15.24
C GLU A 5 1.77 7.23 -14.19
N PHE A 6 3.01 7.26 -13.72
CA PHE A 6 3.50 8.33 -12.83
C PHE A 6 3.43 9.67 -13.56
N ALA A 7 3.95 9.72 -14.79
CA ALA A 7 3.94 10.93 -15.62
C ALA A 7 2.50 11.36 -15.93
N ARG A 8 1.64 10.42 -16.33
CA ARG A 8 0.23 10.71 -16.64
C ARG A 8 -0.56 11.21 -15.43
N ALA A 9 -0.29 10.68 -14.25
CA ALA A 9 -0.98 11.06 -13.01
C ALA A 9 -0.35 12.28 -12.32
N GLY A 10 0.81 12.76 -12.78
CA GLY A 10 1.55 13.83 -12.11
C GLY A 10 2.10 13.43 -10.74
N ILE A 11 2.43 12.15 -10.56
CA ILE A 11 2.92 11.59 -9.29
C ILE A 11 4.43 11.45 -9.34
N THR A 12 5.13 11.92 -8.31
CA THR A 12 6.57 11.75 -8.19
C THR A 12 6.93 10.29 -7.96
N ARG A 13 7.78 9.76 -8.84
CA ARG A 13 8.41 8.44 -8.73
C ARG A 13 9.66 8.51 -7.86
N GLU A 14 9.88 7.53 -7.01
CA GLU A 14 11.09 7.41 -6.19
C GLU A 14 11.68 5.99 -6.28
N ALA A 15 12.99 5.86 -6.23
CA ALA A 15 13.66 4.56 -6.25
C ALA A 15 13.45 3.80 -4.94
N CYS A 16 13.27 2.49 -5.05
CA CYS A 16 13.37 1.57 -3.93
C CYS A 16 14.82 1.44 -3.44
N ARG A 17 15.02 1.00 -2.20
CA ARG A 17 16.34 0.81 -1.57
C ARG A 17 16.90 -0.60 -1.79
N VAL A 18 16.06 -1.62 -1.73
CA VAL A 18 16.46 -3.03 -1.73
C VAL A 18 16.28 -3.65 -3.12
N ILE A 19 15.14 -3.39 -3.76
CA ILE A 19 14.81 -3.94 -5.09
C ILE A 19 14.96 -2.91 -6.21
N PRO A 20 15.22 -3.31 -7.46
CA PRO A 20 15.36 -2.40 -8.61
C PRO A 20 13.99 -1.92 -9.16
N CYS A 21 13.07 -1.56 -8.26
CA CYS A 21 11.74 -1.05 -8.57
C CYS A 21 11.60 0.42 -8.15
N SER A 22 10.41 0.99 -8.33
CA SER A 22 10.11 2.34 -7.88
C SER A 22 8.81 2.38 -7.10
N ARG A 23 8.75 3.28 -6.12
CA ARG A 23 7.58 3.56 -5.30
C ARG A 23 7.04 4.97 -5.56
N VAL A 24 5.84 5.23 -5.06
CA VAL A 24 5.25 6.58 -5.02
C VAL A 24 5.97 7.36 -3.92
N ALA A 25 6.59 8.49 -4.28
CA ALA A 25 7.45 9.24 -3.37
C ALA A 25 6.74 9.69 -2.08
N HIS A 26 5.47 10.11 -2.21
CA HIS A 26 4.69 10.67 -1.11
C HIS A 26 3.72 9.68 -0.47
N ALA A 27 3.80 8.39 -0.80
CA ALA A 27 2.97 7.38 -0.18
C ALA A 27 3.25 7.32 1.34
N PRO A 28 2.22 7.18 2.20
CA PRO A 28 2.42 7.07 3.64
C PRO A 28 3.28 5.86 4.01
N ALA A 29 3.06 4.74 3.31
CA ALA A 29 3.86 3.54 3.42
C ALA A 29 4.09 2.92 2.05
N SER A 30 5.20 2.22 1.87
CA SER A 30 5.47 1.39 0.70
C SER A 30 6.25 0.15 1.12
N LEU A 31 5.79 -1.00 0.64
CA LEU A 31 6.43 -2.29 0.88
C LEU A 31 7.22 -2.67 -0.37
N GLU A 32 8.51 -2.91 -0.20
CA GLU A 32 9.35 -3.51 -1.22
C GLU A 32 9.20 -5.02 -1.12
N CYS A 33 8.77 -5.66 -2.21
CA CYS A 33 8.49 -7.08 -2.23
C CYS A 33 9.25 -7.80 -3.35
N GLU A 34 9.76 -8.99 -3.03
CA GLU A 34 10.25 -9.96 -4.01
C GLU A 34 9.14 -10.98 -4.32
N LEU A 35 9.00 -11.34 -5.60
CA LEU A 35 7.96 -12.27 -6.05
C LEU A 35 8.27 -13.69 -5.54
N THR A 36 7.30 -14.32 -4.88
CA THR A 36 7.42 -15.72 -4.44
C THR A 36 6.61 -16.66 -5.32
N GLU A 37 5.35 -16.32 -5.63
CA GLU A 37 4.46 -17.19 -6.40
C GLU A 37 3.40 -16.40 -7.17
N ILE A 38 2.99 -16.93 -8.32
CA ILE A 38 1.82 -16.46 -9.08
C ILE A 38 0.87 -17.63 -9.27
N VAL A 39 -0.33 -17.54 -8.69
CA VAL A 39 -1.39 -18.52 -8.85
C VAL A 39 -2.42 -18.01 -9.85
N THR A 40 -2.60 -18.73 -10.96
CA THR A 40 -3.68 -18.45 -11.92
C THR A 40 -5.02 -18.83 -11.32
N LEU A 41 -5.94 -17.87 -11.27
CA LEU A 41 -7.30 -18.08 -10.77
C LEU A 41 -8.26 -18.30 -11.94
N ARG A 42 -9.48 -18.74 -11.64
CA ARG A 42 -10.55 -18.81 -12.65
C ARG A 42 -10.87 -17.40 -13.17
N GLY A 43 -10.98 -17.27 -14.49
CA GLY A 43 -11.17 -16.01 -15.21
C GLY A 43 -10.04 -15.75 -16.20
N GLU A 44 -10.29 -14.95 -17.24
CA GLU A 44 -9.33 -14.76 -18.34
C GLU A 44 -8.05 -14.05 -17.89
N THR A 45 -8.14 -13.13 -16.92
CA THR A 45 -7.04 -12.26 -16.50
C THR A 45 -6.91 -12.14 -14.98
N ASN A 46 -7.18 -13.23 -14.25
CA ASN A 46 -7.17 -13.23 -12.78
C ASN A 46 -5.95 -13.97 -12.23
N PHE A 47 -5.14 -13.27 -11.44
CA PHE A 47 -3.93 -13.80 -10.81
C PHE A 47 -3.87 -13.41 -9.34
N LEU A 48 -3.54 -14.37 -8.47
CA LEU A 48 -3.08 -14.10 -7.12
C LEU A 48 -1.56 -14.03 -7.14
N VAL A 49 -1.00 -12.88 -6.76
CA VAL A 49 0.45 -12.66 -6.69
C VAL A 49 0.86 -12.63 -5.23
N LEU A 50 1.77 -13.52 -4.85
CA LEU A 50 2.34 -13.60 -3.51
C LEU A 50 3.76 -13.03 -3.55
N GLY A 51 4.11 -12.23 -2.55
CA GLY A 51 5.43 -11.62 -2.44
C GLY A 51 5.90 -11.52 -1.00
N GLU A 52 7.21 -11.66 -0.80
CA GLU A 52 7.89 -11.50 0.48
C GLU A 52 8.31 -10.03 0.65
N VAL A 53 7.98 -9.44 1.80
CA VAL A 53 8.38 -8.07 2.12
C VAL A 53 9.84 -8.05 2.54
N VAL A 54 10.70 -7.45 1.71
CA VAL A 54 12.15 -7.31 1.93
C VAL A 54 12.56 -5.91 2.38
N GLY A 55 11.64 -4.95 2.32
CA GLY A 55 11.86 -3.58 2.78
C GLY A 55 10.57 -2.84 3.07
N VAL A 56 10.62 -1.90 4.01
CA VAL A 56 9.48 -1.06 4.40
C VAL A 56 9.91 0.40 4.43
N HIS A 57 9.17 1.25 3.73
CA HIS A 57 9.26 2.71 3.85
C HIS A 57 8.03 3.21 4.56
N LEU A 58 8.22 3.96 5.64
CA LEU A 58 7.17 4.65 6.36
C LEU A 58 7.48 6.15 6.33
N ARG A 59 6.48 6.97 6.09
CA ARG A 59 6.60 8.42 6.20
C ARG A 59 6.62 8.80 7.68
N ASP A 60 7.64 9.52 8.11
CA ASP A 60 7.91 9.78 9.52
C ASP A 60 6.77 10.51 10.25
N ASP A 61 6.05 11.40 9.56
CA ASP A 61 4.90 12.15 10.09
C ASP A 61 3.69 11.28 10.46
N CYS A 62 3.69 10.02 10.01
CA CYS A 62 2.66 9.04 10.28
C CYS A 62 3.03 8.10 11.44
N LEU A 63 4.25 8.16 11.95
CA LEU A 63 4.68 7.37 13.10
C LEU A 63 4.49 8.17 14.39
N VAL A 64 3.60 7.71 15.26
CA VAL A 64 3.28 8.34 16.54
C VAL A 64 3.50 7.32 17.65
N ASP A 65 4.41 7.61 18.58
CA ASP A 65 4.73 6.75 19.73
C ASP A 65 5.04 5.29 19.34
N GLY A 66 5.73 5.10 18.20
CA GLY A 66 6.10 3.79 17.66
C GLY A 66 4.98 3.05 16.91
N ALA A 67 3.79 3.65 16.77
CA ALA A 67 2.68 3.12 15.99
C ALA A 67 2.49 3.92 14.70
N PHE A 68 2.20 3.21 13.61
CA PHE A 68 1.84 3.85 12.34
C PHE A 68 0.37 4.29 12.40
N ASP A 69 0.15 5.57 12.65
CA ASP A 69 -1.15 6.16 12.97
C ASP A 69 -1.99 6.36 11.70
N VAL A 70 -3.01 5.53 11.54
CA VAL A 70 -3.95 5.56 10.41
C VAL A 70 -4.72 6.87 10.28
N LEU A 71 -4.87 7.63 11.37
CA LEU A 71 -5.54 8.93 11.34
C LEU A 71 -4.66 10.05 10.78
N LYS A 72 -3.32 9.88 10.77
CA LYS A 72 -2.38 10.84 10.17
C LYS A 72 -2.44 10.84 8.65
N TYR A 73 -2.57 9.66 8.05
CA TYR A 73 -2.55 9.52 6.58
C TYR A 73 -3.90 9.18 5.95
N GLN A 74 -4.91 8.84 6.76
CA GLN A 74 -6.31 8.67 6.35
C GLN A 74 -6.45 7.79 5.09
N PRO A 75 -6.11 6.49 5.16
CA PRO A 75 -6.14 5.62 3.99
C PRO A 75 -7.51 5.62 3.31
N LEU A 76 -7.50 5.57 1.98
CA LEU A 76 -8.69 5.38 1.19
C LEU A 76 -9.06 3.89 1.12
N THR A 77 -10.32 3.59 1.40
CA THR A 77 -10.91 2.27 1.18
C THR A 77 -11.80 2.32 -0.05
N ARG A 78 -11.65 1.34 -0.94
CA ARG A 78 -12.53 1.16 -2.10
C ARG A 78 -13.82 0.48 -1.67
N LEU A 79 -14.95 1.06 -2.07
CA LEU A 79 -16.28 0.48 -1.87
C LEU A 79 -16.83 -0.06 -3.20
N GLY A 80 -18.15 -0.23 -3.28
CA GLY A 80 -18.82 -0.58 -4.54
C GLY A 80 -18.65 0.48 -5.62
N TYR A 81 -18.79 0.07 -6.89
CA TYR A 81 -18.77 0.98 -8.04
C TYR A 81 -17.52 1.88 -8.08
N ARG A 82 -17.70 3.20 -8.02
CA ARG A 82 -16.64 4.22 -8.00
C ARG A 82 -16.57 4.93 -6.65
N ASP A 83 -17.14 4.34 -5.61
CA ASP A 83 -17.24 4.96 -4.30
C ASP A 83 -16.01 4.64 -3.45
N TYR A 84 -15.61 5.61 -2.64
CA TYR A 84 -14.47 5.52 -1.73
C TYR A 84 -14.85 6.13 -0.38
N SER A 85 -14.25 5.60 0.68
CA SER A 85 -14.29 6.21 2.01
C SER A 85 -12.86 6.43 2.52
N ARG A 86 -12.73 7.21 3.59
CA ARG A 86 -11.46 7.43 4.29
C ARG A 86 -11.64 7.08 5.78
N ILE A 87 -10.56 6.64 6.42
CA ILE A 87 -10.58 6.38 7.86
C ILE A 87 -10.39 7.70 8.62
N THR A 88 -11.42 8.15 9.33
CA THR A 88 -11.40 9.37 10.17
C THR A 88 -11.49 9.10 11.66
N GLU A 89 -11.82 7.87 12.05
CA GLU A 89 -11.97 7.46 13.44
C GLU A 89 -11.49 6.02 13.60
N VAL A 90 -10.99 5.71 14.80
CA VAL A 90 -10.61 4.36 15.21
C VAL A 90 -11.03 4.14 16.65
N PHE A 91 -11.32 2.89 16.98
CA PHE A 91 -11.49 2.44 18.35
C PHE A 91 -10.79 1.08 18.50
N SER A 92 -10.34 0.77 19.71
CA SER A 92 -9.65 -0.48 20.00
C SER A 92 -10.57 -1.39 20.79
N LEU A 93 -10.60 -2.67 20.41
CA LEU A 93 -11.23 -3.73 21.19
C LEU A 93 -10.14 -4.65 21.72
N LYS A 94 -10.26 -5.04 22.97
CA LYS A 94 -9.47 -6.14 23.52
C LYS A 94 -9.95 -7.46 22.94
N ARG A 95 -9.05 -8.42 22.82
CA ARG A 95 -9.44 -9.79 22.48
C ARG A 95 -10.31 -10.35 23.63
N PRO A 96 -11.39 -11.11 23.36
CA PRO A 96 -12.12 -11.79 24.43
C PRO A 96 -11.16 -12.64 25.29
N GLY A 97 -11.07 -12.33 26.59
CA GLY A 97 -10.18 -13.00 27.55
C GLY A 97 -8.88 -12.25 27.90
N GLU A 98 -8.67 -11.05 27.37
CA GLU A 98 -7.56 -10.12 27.70
C GLU A 98 -8.01 -8.95 28.62
#